data_AF-K2BIT8-F1
#
_entry.id   AF-K2BIT8-F1
#
_cell.length_a   1.000
_cell.length_b   1.000
_cell.length_c   1.000
_cell.angle_alpha   90.00
_cell.angle_beta   90.00
_cell.angle_gamma   90.00
#
_symmetry.space_group_name_H-M   'P 1'
#
loop_
_entity.id
_entity.type
_entity.pdbx_description
1 polymer ?
#
loop_
_entity_poly.entity_id
_entity_poly.type
_entity_poly.pdbx_seq_one_letter_code
_entity_poly.pdbx_strand_id
1 'polypeptide(L)'
;VDSNRDAIVSMGQLLKLKIEKDSPGDLLVLNSVVKDDVVIITGNYDRVEVVLDLAKIPYTLITPMQFARFELKPRQLLMINCPGKLMPDTFPKIEKFVAEGGHLFTTDWALINTLERAIPGFLKSSQLRTADSVVSIEKAYTGESELLKHVFLPGGTPSWWVFSSHPYKVQNDAVRLLVSSKQMKTQFNLESVATEFAYKKGRVIHTATHFYQQRSIIVTREQARSGDEYVRNDMQIDISRLEADFAARLKNIKAGQLEDTYSVIRFIANVIIARKKTQAGL
;
A
#
# COMPACT_ATOMS: atom_id res chain seq x y z
N VAL A 1 -13.21 -15.86 4.24
CA VAL A 1 -11.90 -16.27 4.77
C VAL A 1 -10.86 -15.63 3.87
N ASP A 2 -9.94 -14.84 4.42
CA ASP A 2 -8.86 -14.21 3.66
C ASP A 2 -7.98 -15.31 3.06
N SER A 3 -8.03 -15.49 1.73
CA SER A 3 -7.34 -16.59 1.05
C SER A 3 -5.82 -16.44 1.11
N ASN A 4 -5.32 -15.25 1.44
CA ASN A 4 -3.89 -14.94 1.45
C ASN A 4 -3.34 -14.73 2.86
N ARG A 5 -4.07 -15.09 3.94
CA ARG A 5 -3.61 -14.91 5.32
C ARG A 5 -2.18 -15.45 5.55
N ASP A 6 -1.91 -16.69 5.12
CA ASP A 6 -0.59 -17.30 5.29
C ASP A 6 0.48 -16.63 4.42
N ALA A 7 0.10 -16.10 3.25
CA ALA A 7 0.98 -15.30 2.40
C ALA A 7 1.33 -13.95 3.06
N ILE A 8 0.35 -13.28 3.68
CA ILE A 8 0.53 -12.02 4.42
C ILE A 8 1.46 -12.21 5.60
N VAL A 9 1.23 -13.26 6.41
CA VAL A 9 2.11 -13.59 7.54
C VAL A 9 3.52 -13.89 7.06
N SER A 10 3.66 -14.72 6.02
CA SER A 10 4.96 -15.07 5.45
C SER A 10 5.70 -13.84 4.90
N MET A 11 4.98 -12.95 4.20
CA MET A 11 5.58 -11.74 3.62
C MET A 11 5.95 -10.69 4.65
N GLY A 12 5.22 -10.56 5.76
CA GLY A 12 5.65 -9.68 6.85
C GLY A 12 7.04 -10.06 7.39
N GLN A 13 7.31 -11.36 7.50
CA GLN A 13 8.61 -11.88 7.92
C GLN A 13 9.69 -11.74 6.82
N LEU A 14 9.34 -11.97 5.55
CA LEU A 14 10.28 -11.89 4.42
C LEU A 14 10.60 -10.46 3.97
N LEU A 15 9.70 -9.49 4.19
CA LEU A 15 9.81 -8.14 3.67
C LEU A 15 11.17 -7.54 4.01
N LYS A 16 11.54 -7.50 5.30
CA LYS A 16 12.80 -6.88 5.75
C LYS A 16 14.02 -7.58 5.19
N LEU A 17 14.01 -8.91 5.07
CA LEU A 17 15.09 -9.66 4.42
C LEU A 17 15.23 -9.30 2.94
N LYS A 18 14.09 -9.10 2.25
CA LYS A 18 14.10 -8.63 0.86
C LYS A 18 14.64 -7.22 0.73
N ILE A 19 14.24 -6.30 1.62
CA ILE A 19 14.78 -4.93 1.65
C ILE A 19 16.29 -4.96 1.94
N GLU A 20 16.73 -5.79 2.89
CA GLU A 20 18.15 -5.96 3.23
C GLU A 20 18.98 -6.33 2.00
N LYS A 21 18.50 -7.31 1.22
CA LYS A 21 19.15 -7.78 0.01
C LYS A 21 19.16 -6.72 -1.10
N ASP A 22 18.02 -6.10 -1.36
CA ASP A 22 17.84 -5.24 -2.54
C ASP A 22 18.32 -3.80 -2.30
N SER A 23 18.25 -3.31 -1.07
CA SER A 23 18.58 -1.93 -0.69
C SER A 23 18.87 -1.82 0.82
N PRO A 24 20.07 -2.21 1.28
CA PRO A 24 20.44 -2.15 2.69
C PRO A 24 20.22 -0.78 3.34
N GLY A 25 20.47 0.31 2.60
CA GLY A 25 20.23 1.68 3.08
C GLY A 25 18.75 1.96 3.36
N ASP A 26 17.82 1.43 2.55
CA ASP A 26 16.38 1.55 2.78
C ASP A 26 15.94 0.77 4.02
N LEU A 27 16.62 -0.35 4.34
CA LEU A 27 16.36 -1.09 5.58
C LEU A 27 16.79 -0.29 6.82
N LEU A 28 17.94 0.39 6.77
CA LEU A 28 18.37 1.27 7.87
C LEU A 28 17.36 2.38 8.11
N VAL A 29 16.87 3.02 7.04
CA VAL A 29 15.80 4.02 7.11
C VAL A 29 14.54 3.43 7.73
N LEU A 30 14.07 2.27 7.25
CA LEU A 30 12.88 1.62 7.77
C LEU A 30 13.01 1.25 9.26
N ASN A 31 14.18 0.77 9.69
CA ASN A 31 14.44 0.44 11.09
C ASN A 31 14.55 1.68 12.00
N SER A 32 14.77 2.86 11.44
CA SER A 32 14.78 4.14 12.19
C SER A 32 13.39 4.74 12.42
N VAL A 33 12.34 4.16 11.83
CA VAL A 33 10.95 4.60 12.00
C VAL A 33 10.55 4.42 13.47
N VAL A 34 9.90 5.44 14.04
CA VAL A 34 9.35 5.42 15.40
C VAL A 34 7.83 5.61 15.38
N LYS A 35 7.15 5.30 16.49
CA LYS A 35 5.68 5.37 16.57
C LYS A 35 5.07 6.71 16.14
N ASP A 36 5.77 7.82 16.38
CA ASP A 36 5.30 9.18 16.02
C ASP A 36 5.40 9.46 14.52
N ASP A 37 6.13 8.66 13.73
CA ASP A 37 6.33 8.90 12.29
C ASP A 37 5.12 8.52 11.45
N VAL A 38 4.42 7.44 11.83
CA VAL A 38 3.28 6.87 11.10
C VAL A 38 2.05 6.89 12.00
N VAL A 39 1.00 7.59 11.58
CA VAL A 39 -0.30 7.63 12.23
C VAL A 39 -1.31 6.93 11.34
N ILE A 40 -2.02 5.94 11.88
CA ILE A 40 -3.06 5.19 11.16
C ILE A 40 -4.41 5.54 11.77
N ILE A 41 -5.36 5.96 10.92
CA ILE A 41 -6.77 6.03 11.30
C ILE A 41 -7.43 4.70 10.94
N THR A 42 -8.01 4.03 11.94
CA THR A 42 -8.67 2.73 11.78
C THR A 42 -9.84 2.80 10.79
N GLY A 43 -10.04 1.72 10.05
CA GLY A 43 -11.17 1.50 9.15
C GLY A 43 -11.91 0.20 9.45
N ASN A 44 -12.94 -0.08 8.67
CA ASN A 44 -13.77 -1.28 8.80
C ASN A 44 -13.40 -2.36 7.78
N TYR A 45 -12.86 -1.95 6.63
CA TYR A 45 -12.59 -2.84 5.49
C TYR A 45 -11.09 -3.00 5.22
N ASP A 46 -10.25 -2.14 5.82
CA ASP A 46 -8.80 -2.27 5.71
C ASP A 46 -8.10 -2.22 7.06
N ARG A 47 -6.94 -2.88 7.13
CA ARG A 47 -6.19 -3.14 8.36
C ARG A 47 -4.68 -3.07 8.13
N VAL A 48 -4.18 -1.95 7.61
CA VAL A 48 -2.73 -1.75 7.36
C VAL A 48 -1.88 -1.97 8.61
N GLU A 49 -2.45 -1.71 9.79
CA GLU A 49 -1.80 -1.94 11.08
C GLU A 49 -1.37 -3.40 11.26
N VAL A 50 -2.14 -4.36 10.75
CA VAL A 50 -1.78 -5.80 10.81
C VAL A 50 -0.58 -6.09 9.93
N VAL A 51 -0.51 -5.46 8.75
CA VAL A 51 0.65 -5.58 7.85
C VAL A 51 1.90 -4.99 8.51
N LEU A 52 1.77 -3.83 9.17
CA LEU A 52 2.90 -3.18 9.85
C LEU A 52 3.36 -3.96 11.09
N ASP A 53 2.44 -4.55 11.85
CA ASP A 53 2.76 -5.44 12.98
C ASP A 53 3.60 -6.64 12.53
N LEU A 54 3.16 -7.32 11.47
CA LEU A 54 3.87 -8.48 10.91
C LEU A 54 5.27 -8.10 10.39
N ALA A 55 5.40 -6.90 9.81
CA ALA A 55 6.67 -6.34 9.36
C ALA A 55 7.50 -5.71 10.50
N LYS A 56 6.99 -5.67 11.74
CA LYS A 56 7.62 -5.00 12.89
C LYS A 56 7.98 -3.54 12.58
N ILE A 57 7.02 -2.79 12.05
CA ILE A 57 7.13 -1.35 11.77
C ILE A 57 6.25 -0.61 12.79
N PRO A 58 6.80 0.30 13.61
CA PRO A 58 6.02 0.98 14.63
C PRO A 58 5.10 2.05 14.06
N TYR A 59 3.95 2.23 14.70
CA TYR A 59 2.94 3.23 14.33
C TYR A 59 2.15 3.69 15.56
N THR A 60 1.41 4.78 15.38
CA THR A 60 0.36 5.26 16.28
C THR A 60 -1.01 4.94 15.66
N LEU A 61 -1.85 4.20 16.38
CA LEU A 61 -3.20 3.84 15.93
C LEU A 61 -4.25 4.70 16.61
N ILE A 62 -5.15 5.31 15.84
CA ILE A 62 -6.25 6.11 16.35
C ILE A 62 -7.55 5.78 15.64
N THR A 63 -8.66 5.93 16.36
CA THR A 63 -10.01 5.84 15.81
C THR A 63 -10.43 7.16 15.14
N PRO A 64 -11.44 7.14 14.24
CA PRO A 64 -12.03 8.36 13.72
C PRO A 64 -12.48 9.37 14.79
N MET A 65 -12.96 8.88 15.94
CA MET A 65 -13.36 9.73 17.07
C MET A 65 -12.15 10.39 17.75
N GLN A 66 -11.07 9.64 17.97
CA GLN A 66 -9.83 10.18 18.53
C GLN A 66 -9.17 11.19 17.58
N PHE A 67 -9.28 10.97 16.26
CA PHE A 67 -8.70 11.85 15.26
C PHE A 67 -9.16 13.30 15.40
N ALA A 68 -10.40 13.55 15.84
CA ALA A 68 -10.91 14.90 16.08
C ALA A 68 -10.00 15.72 17.00
N ARG A 69 -9.51 15.09 18.07
CA ARG A 69 -8.68 15.71 19.11
C ARG A 69 -7.18 15.48 18.94
N PHE A 70 -6.78 14.62 18.01
CA PHE A 70 -5.39 14.23 17.81
C PHE A 70 -4.57 15.34 17.12
N GLU A 71 -3.46 15.80 17.69
CA GLU A 71 -2.63 16.81 17.02
C GLU A 71 -1.72 16.19 15.96
N LEU A 72 -2.02 16.48 14.68
CA LEU A 72 -1.15 16.07 13.57
C LEU A 72 0.08 16.98 13.51
N LYS A 73 1.25 16.38 13.33
CA LYS A 73 2.50 17.11 13.10
C LYS A 73 2.86 17.02 11.62
N PRO A 74 3.23 18.11 10.94
CA PRO A 74 3.57 18.08 9.52
C PRO A 74 4.66 17.09 9.14
N ARG A 75 5.51 16.66 10.09
CA ARG A 75 6.52 15.62 9.87
C ARG A 75 5.94 14.22 9.65
N GLN A 76 4.68 13.94 9.94
CA GLN A 76 4.13 12.58 9.95
C GLN A 76 3.69 12.07 8.58
N LEU A 77 3.52 10.76 8.48
CA LEU A 77 2.69 10.08 7.49
C LEU A 77 1.35 9.71 8.13
N LEU A 78 0.25 10.21 7.58
CA LEU A 78 -1.11 9.84 7.95
C LEU A 78 -1.65 8.81 6.97
N MET A 79 -1.97 7.61 7.45
CA MET A 79 -2.64 6.56 6.70
C MET A 79 -4.12 6.50 7.10
N ILE A 80 -5.03 6.44 6.14
CA ILE A 80 -6.48 6.34 6.40
C ILE A 80 -7.01 5.06 5.76
N ASN A 81 -7.32 4.07 6.59
CA ASN A 81 -7.91 2.81 6.17
C ASN A 81 -9.35 2.98 5.67
N CYS A 82 -9.75 2.13 4.73
CA CYS A 82 -11.11 2.06 4.19
C CYS A 82 -12.14 1.77 5.31
N PRO A 83 -13.29 2.50 5.39
CA PRO A 83 -13.82 3.40 4.37
C PRO A 83 -13.42 4.88 4.51
N GLY A 84 -12.58 5.25 5.48
CA GLY A 84 -12.22 6.65 5.72
C GLY A 84 -13.43 7.54 6.04
N LYS A 85 -14.38 7.06 6.84
CA LYS A 85 -15.53 7.85 7.30
C LYS A 85 -15.11 8.70 8.51
N LEU A 86 -14.73 9.93 8.24
CA LEU A 86 -14.35 10.91 9.26
C LEU A 86 -15.43 11.99 9.44
N MET A 87 -15.37 12.70 10.57
CA MET A 87 -16.28 13.82 10.82
C MET A 87 -15.94 15.00 9.90
N PRO A 88 -16.93 15.70 9.32
CA PRO A 88 -16.65 16.74 8.31
C PRO A 88 -15.78 17.91 8.79
N ASP A 89 -15.87 18.25 10.07
CA ASP A 89 -15.06 19.27 10.75
C ASP A 89 -13.56 18.91 10.79
N THR A 90 -13.19 17.65 10.55
CA THR A 90 -11.80 17.20 10.51
C THR A 90 -11.12 17.37 9.15
N PHE A 91 -11.85 17.68 8.07
CA PHE A 91 -11.23 17.82 6.74
C PHE A 91 -10.29 19.02 6.59
N PRO A 92 -10.62 20.23 7.11
CA PRO A 92 -9.68 21.35 7.09
C PRO A 92 -8.36 21.03 7.81
N LYS A 93 -8.41 20.18 8.84
CA LYS A 93 -7.23 19.70 9.56
C LYS A 93 -6.36 18.77 8.72
N ILE A 94 -6.96 17.89 7.91
CA ILE A 94 -6.23 17.05 6.95
C ILE A 94 -5.57 17.91 5.87
N GLU A 95 -6.34 18.83 5.28
CA GLU A 95 -5.83 19.75 4.28
C GLU A 95 -4.62 20.53 4.82
N LYS A 96 -4.77 21.15 6.00
CA LYS A 96 -3.71 21.89 6.67
C LYS A 96 -2.47 21.04 6.93
N PHE A 97 -2.65 19.83 7.45
CA PHE A 97 -1.55 18.90 7.70
C PHE A 97 -0.74 18.59 6.43
N VAL A 98 -1.41 18.27 5.32
CA VAL A 98 -0.72 18.03 4.05
C VAL A 98 -0.11 19.33 3.52
N ALA A 99 -0.83 20.44 3.60
CA ALA A 99 -0.36 21.75 3.17
C ALA A 99 0.97 22.17 3.83
N GLU A 100 1.15 21.80 5.09
CA GLU A 100 2.32 22.12 5.91
C GLU A 100 3.49 21.13 5.76
N GLY A 101 3.33 20.05 4.97
CA GLY A 101 4.41 19.09 4.68
C GLY A 101 4.11 17.64 5.07
N GLY A 102 2.91 17.38 5.60
CA GLY A 102 2.43 16.05 5.91
C GLY A 102 2.27 15.18 4.66
N HIS A 103 2.48 13.86 4.82
CA HIS A 103 2.12 12.90 3.77
C HIS A 103 0.81 12.22 4.14
N LEU A 104 -0.10 12.11 3.18
CA LEU A 104 -1.38 11.45 3.33
C LEU A 104 -1.43 10.21 2.42
N PHE A 105 -1.80 9.06 2.97
CA PHE A 105 -2.01 7.83 2.22
C PHE A 105 -3.41 7.28 2.49
N THR A 106 -4.25 7.17 1.47
CA THR A 106 -5.64 6.73 1.61
C THR A 106 -5.96 5.52 0.74
N THR A 107 -6.90 4.70 1.20
CA THR A 107 -7.36 3.50 0.48
C THR A 107 -8.84 3.58 0.10
N ASP A 108 -9.10 3.20 -1.13
CA ASP A 108 -10.41 2.85 -1.66
C ASP A 108 -11.49 3.90 -1.33
N TRP A 109 -12.50 3.57 -0.51
CA TRP A 109 -13.62 4.48 -0.22
C TRP A 109 -13.20 5.73 0.56
N ALA A 110 -11.99 5.74 1.13
CA ALA A 110 -11.45 6.96 1.73
C ALA A 110 -11.32 8.10 0.70
N LEU A 111 -11.31 7.80 -0.61
CA LEU A 111 -11.39 8.82 -1.66
C LEU A 111 -12.65 9.69 -1.50
N ILE A 112 -13.83 9.06 -1.62
CA ILE A 112 -15.12 9.78 -1.58
C ILE A 112 -15.45 10.29 -0.18
N ASN A 113 -15.11 9.54 0.86
CA ASN A 113 -15.49 9.88 2.23
C ASN A 113 -14.59 10.93 2.88
N THR A 114 -13.34 11.06 2.42
CA THR A 114 -12.33 11.95 3.03
C THR A 114 -11.53 12.73 1.99
N LEU A 115 -10.76 12.08 1.11
CA LEU A 115 -9.75 12.77 0.31
C LEU A 115 -10.35 13.83 -0.61
N GLU A 116 -11.40 13.51 -1.36
CA GLU A 116 -12.07 14.45 -2.27
C GLU A 116 -12.68 15.64 -1.51
N ARG A 117 -13.07 15.43 -0.26
CA ARG A 117 -13.70 16.46 0.59
C ARG A 117 -12.66 17.35 1.27
N ALA A 118 -11.50 16.81 1.62
CA ALA A 118 -10.40 17.55 2.24
C ALA A 118 -9.51 18.26 1.20
N ILE A 119 -9.24 17.61 0.07
CA ILE A 119 -8.32 18.09 -0.97
C ILE A 119 -9.00 17.87 -2.35
N PRO A 120 -9.97 18.72 -2.72
CA PRO A 120 -10.73 18.56 -3.96
C PRO A 120 -9.89 18.87 -5.22
N GLY A 121 -10.35 18.35 -6.36
CA GLY A 121 -9.85 18.75 -7.69
C GLY A 121 -8.70 17.92 -8.26
N PHE A 122 -8.19 16.91 -7.53
CA PHE A 122 -7.12 16.03 -8.01
C PHE A 122 -7.65 14.68 -8.50
N LEU A 123 -8.46 14.04 -7.67
CA LEU A 123 -9.07 12.74 -7.93
C LEU A 123 -10.59 12.84 -7.76
N LYS A 124 -11.33 12.07 -8.57
CA LYS A 124 -12.78 12.01 -8.51
C LYS A 124 -13.25 10.57 -8.48
N SER A 125 -14.09 10.22 -7.51
CA SER A 125 -14.75 8.92 -7.52
C SER A 125 -15.60 8.76 -8.79
N SER A 126 -15.52 7.60 -9.44
CA SER A 126 -16.39 7.27 -10.57
C SER A 126 -17.83 6.98 -10.16
N GLN A 127 -18.10 6.81 -8.85
CA GLN A 127 -19.34 6.26 -8.29
C GLN A 127 -19.65 4.82 -8.75
N LEU A 128 -18.77 4.21 -9.54
CA LEU A 128 -18.84 2.80 -9.87
C LEU A 128 -18.25 1.99 -8.71
N ARG A 129 -18.65 0.72 -8.65
CA ARG A 129 -18.16 -0.22 -7.67
C ARG A 129 -17.71 -1.48 -8.38
N THR A 130 -16.48 -1.92 -8.09
CA THR A 130 -16.01 -3.22 -8.59
C THR A 130 -16.79 -4.36 -7.92
N ALA A 131 -16.87 -5.51 -8.59
CA ALA A 131 -17.32 -6.73 -7.96
C ALA A 131 -16.20 -7.33 -7.09
N ASP A 132 -16.24 -8.63 -6.85
CA ASP A 132 -15.09 -9.38 -6.32
C ASP A 132 -14.10 -9.64 -7.46
N SER A 133 -13.14 -8.72 -7.64
CA SER A 133 -12.22 -8.75 -8.78
C SER A 133 -10.76 -8.64 -8.32
N VAL A 134 -9.93 -9.55 -8.80
CA VAL A 134 -8.47 -9.47 -8.70
C VAL A 134 -7.95 -9.07 -10.07
N VAL A 135 -7.30 -7.91 -10.14
CA VAL A 135 -6.87 -7.32 -11.41
C VAL A 135 -5.37 -7.34 -11.53
N SER A 136 -4.87 -7.77 -12.68
CA SER A 136 -3.44 -7.65 -12.99
C SER A 136 -3.05 -6.17 -13.02
N ILE A 137 -1.89 -5.87 -12.43
CA ILE A 137 -1.38 -4.51 -12.31
C ILE A 137 -0.07 -4.35 -13.08
N GLU A 138 0.19 -3.14 -13.54
CA GLU A 138 1.44 -2.79 -14.21
C GLU A 138 1.95 -1.43 -13.72
N LYS A 139 3.26 -1.23 -13.83
CA LYS A 139 3.90 0.06 -13.59
C LYS A 139 3.43 1.03 -14.69
N ALA A 140 2.67 2.04 -14.29
CA ALA A 140 2.17 3.06 -15.20
C ALA A 140 3.15 4.22 -15.37
N TYR A 141 3.82 4.61 -14.29
CA TYR A 141 4.82 5.66 -14.35
C TYR A 141 6.13 5.12 -14.90
N THR A 142 6.59 5.60 -16.06
CA THR A 142 7.82 5.11 -16.70
C THR A 142 9.10 5.67 -16.09
N GLY A 143 9.02 6.77 -15.32
CA GLY A 143 10.16 7.35 -14.61
C GLY A 143 10.57 6.57 -13.36
N GLU A 144 11.58 7.10 -12.69
CA GLU A 144 11.99 6.63 -11.36
C GLU A 144 11.01 7.15 -10.30
N SER A 145 10.42 6.23 -9.54
CA SER A 145 9.62 6.57 -8.37
C SER A 145 10.11 5.70 -7.21
N GLU A 146 10.56 6.36 -6.14
CA GLU A 146 10.93 5.70 -4.89
C GLU A 146 9.79 4.81 -4.36
N LEU A 147 8.53 5.16 -4.66
CA LEU A 147 7.36 4.39 -4.23
C LEU A 147 7.25 3.04 -4.96
N LEU A 148 7.72 2.93 -6.20
CA LEU A 148 7.66 1.71 -7.00
C LEU A 148 8.97 0.90 -6.97
N LYS A 149 9.98 1.37 -6.24
CA LYS A 149 11.30 0.74 -6.17
C LYS A 149 11.20 -0.70 -5.63
N HIS A 150 11.56 -1.68 -6.45
CA HIS A 150 11.49 -3.12 -6.18
C HIS A 150 10.08 -3.67 -5.88
N VAL A 151 9.00 -2.94 -6.19
CA VAL A 151 7.62 -3.44 -6.06
C VAL A 151 7.33 -4.58 -7.04
N PHE A 152 7.83 -4.45 -8.27
CA PHE A 152 7.69 -5.46 -9.32
C PHE A 152 9.01 -6.21 -9.47
N LEU A 153 9.03 -7.50 -9.17
CA LEU A 153 10.20 -8.33 -9.41
C LEU A 153 10.37 -8.63 -10.91
N PRO A 154 11.60 -8.86 -11.40
CA PRO A 154 11.82 -9.23 -12.80
C PRO A 154 10.99 -10.45 -13.21
N GLY A 155 10.24 -10.34 -14.30
CA GLY A 155 9.35 -11.41 -14.79
C GLY A 155 8.05 -11.60 -14.01
N GLY A 156 7.83 -10.83 -12.94
CA GLY A 156 6.63 -10.92 -12.13
C GLY A 156 5.40 -10.29 -12.77
N THR A 157 4.22 -10.82 -12.45
CA THR A 157 2.93 -10.34 -12.96
C THR A 157 1.92 -10.18 -11.82
N PRO A 158 2.21 -9.28 -10.85
CA PRO A 158 1.37 -9.15 -9.67
C PRO A 158 -0.04 -8.69 -10.04
N SER A 159 -0.99 -9.09 -9.19
CA SER A 159 -2.39 -8.70 -9.26
C SER A 159 -2.86 -8.20 -7.90
N TRP A 160 -3.71 -7.18 -7.91
CA TRP A 160 -4.24 -6.57 -6.68
C TRP A 160 -5.74 -6.81 -6.57
N TRP A 161 -6.21 -7.04 -5.35
CA TRP A 161 -7.62 -7.32 -5.08
C TRP A 161 -8.42 -6.02 -4.92
N VAL A 162 -9.24 -5.71 -5.93
CA VAL A 162 -10.15 -4.57 -5.94
C VAL A 162 -11.57 -5.07 -5.65
N PHE A 163 -11.83 -5.44 -4.40
CA PHE A 163 -13.13 -5.93 -3.94
C PHE A 163 -14.05 -4.81 -3.49
N SER A 164 -15.20 -4.67 -4.15
CA SER A 164 -16.17 -3.62 -3.81
C SER A 164 -15.53 -2.22 -3.76
N SER A 165 -14.47 -2.03 -4.54
CA SER A 165 -13.66 -0.83 -4.57
C SER A 165 -14.26 0.21 -5.49
N HIS A 166 -13.85 1.47 -5.33
CA HIS A 166 -14.31 2.59 -6.13
C HIS A 166 -13.24 3.01 -7.13
N PRO A 167 -13.33 2.59 -8.41
CA PRO A 167 -12.49 3.14 -9.46
C PRO A 167 -12.59 4.66 -9.47
N TYR A 168 -11.51 5.34 -9.85
CA TYR A 168 -11.46 6.80 -9.80
C TYR A 168 -10.82 7.40 -11.05
N LYS A 169 -11.17 8.65 -11.31
CA LYS A 169 -10.63 9.48 -12.37
C LYS A 169 -9.55 10.40 -11.82
N VAL A 170 -8.48 10.56 -12.58
CA VAL A 170 -7.54 11.66 -12.41
C VAL A 170 -8.17 12.91 -13.04
N GLN A 171 -8.20 14.02 -12.30
CA GLN A 171 -8.77 15.30 -12.74
C GLN A 171 -7.73 16.39 -12.97
N ASN A 172 -6.50 16.17 -12.51
CA ASN A 172 -5.45 17.18 -12.52
C ASN A 172 -4.16 16.57 -13.06
N ASP A 173 -3.51 17.28 -13.98
CA ASP A 173 -2.28 16.82 -14.66
C ASP A 173 -1.09 16.72 -13.71
N ALA A 174 -1.15 17.36 -12.53
CA ALA A 174 -0.15 17.20 -11.47
C ALA A 174 -0.22 15.82 -10.80
N VAL A 175 -1.27 15.03 -11.04
CA VAL A 175 -1.38 13.67 -10.52
C VAL A 175 -0.59 12.71 -11.38
N ARG A 176 0.32 11.98 -10.73
CA ARG A 176 1.07 10.89 -11.32
C ARG A 176 0.35 9.58 -11.10
N LEU A 177 0.06 8.88 -12.19
CA LEU A 177 -0.39 7.49 -12.16
C LEU A 177 0.80 6.56 -11.94
N LEU A 178 0.83 5.88 -10.78
CA LEU A 178 1.91 4.98 -10.39
C LEU A 178 1.66 3.56 -10.89
N VAL A 179 0.46 3.05 -10.62
CA VAL A 179 0.05 1.67 -10.94
C VAL A 179 -1.25 1.73 -11.72
N SER A 180 -1.31 1.04 -12.85
CA SER A 180 -2.50 0.92 -13.70
C SER A 180 -2.95 -0.54 -13.84
N SER A 181 -4.15 -0.73 -14.36
CA SER A 181 -4.65 -2.03 -14.79
C SER A 181 -5.40 -1.93 -16.11
N LYS A 182 -4.95 -2.71 -17.11
CA LYS A 182 -5.66 -2.89 -18.39
C LYS A 182 -7.06 -3.47 -18.19
N GLN A 183 -7.22 -4.39 -17.24
CA GLN A 183 -8.53 -5.00 -16.95
C GLN A 183 -9.52 -3.94 -16.44
N MET A 184 -9.07 -3.08 -15.52
CA MET A 184 -9.87 -1.94 -15.05
C MET A 184 -10.21 -0.99 -16.21
N LYS A 185 -9.25 -0.71 -17.11
CA LYS A 185 -9.48 0.12 -18.31
C LYS A 185 -10.56 -0.47 -19.20
N THR A 186 -10.50 -1.77 -19.48
CA THR A 186 -11.49 -2.45 -20.33
C THR A 186 -12.87 -2.50 -19.68
N GLN A 187 -12.95 -2.80 -18.37
CA GLN A 187 -14.23 -3.01 -17.68
C GLN A 187 -14.94 -1.70 -17.30
N PHE A 188 -14.18 -0.68 -16.90
CA PHE A 188 -14.73 0.55 -16.30
C PHE A 188 -14.34 1.82 -17.05
N ASN A 189 -13.56 1.73 -18.13
CA ASN A 189 -12.90 2.86 -18.80
C ASN A 189 -12.02 3.70 -17.85
N LEU A 190 -11.49 3.07 -16.80
CA LEU A 190 -10.67 3.68 -15.75
C LEU A 190 -9.51 2.75 -15.44
N GLU A 191 -8.28 3.19 -15.60
CA GLU A 191 -7.11 2.32 -15.41
C GLU A 191 -6.41 2.52 -14.06
N SER A 192 -6.75 3.58 -13.33
CA SER A 192 -6.03 4.01 -12.14
C SER A 192 -6.18 3.03 -10.98
N VAL A 193 -5.05 2.50 -10.49
CA VAL A 193 -4.99 1.65 -9.28
C VAL A 193 -4.28 2.38 -8.14
N ALA A 194 -3.14 3.01 -8.39
CA ALA A 194 -2.45 3.85 -7.41
C ALA A 194 -1.94 5.15 -8.05
N THR A 195 -2.12 6.26 -7.35
CA THR A 195 -1.71 7.60 -7.79
C THR A 195 -0.97 8.33 -6.68
N GLU A 196 -0.11 9.27 -7.06
CA GLU A 196 0.45 10.26 -6.13
C GLU A 196 0.34 11.67 -6.72
N PHE A 197 0.29 12.68 -5.85
CA PHE A 197 0.46 14.08 -6.23
C PHE A 197 1.05 14.90 -5.09
N ALA A 198 1.76 15.97 -5.44
CA ALA A 198 2.15 16.98 -4.47
C ALA A 198 0.97 17.88 -4.15
N TYR A 199 0.85 18.28 -2.88
CA TYR A 199 -0.14 19.28 -2.46
C TYR A 199 0.54 20.29 -1.53
N LYS A 200 0.79 21.50 -2.06
CA LYS A 200 1.64 22.52 -1.42
C LYS A 200 2.98 21.90 -0.99
N LYS A 201 3.28 21.83 0.32
CA LYS A 201 4.54 21.26 0.84
C LYS A 201 4.48 19.74 1.06
N GLY A 202 3.29 19.16 1.04
CA GLY A 202 3.08 17.74 1.33
C GLY A 202 2.86 16.89 0.10
N ARG A 203 2.50 15.63 0.35
CA ARG A 203 2.25 14.63 -0.68
C ARG A 203 1.01 13.81 -0.34
N VAL A 204 0.23 13.49 -1.37
CA VAL A 204 -0.92 12.60 -1.26
C VAL A 204 -0.66 11.37 -2.11
N ILE A 205 -0.93 10.20 -1.55
CA ILE A 205 -0.95 8.91 -2.22
C ILE A 205 -2.36 8.34 -2.04
N HIS A 206 -2.94 7.83 -3.12
CA HIS A 206 -4.23 7.14 -3.06
C HIS A 206 -4.17 5.83 -3.83
N THR A 207 -4.81 4.79 -3.30
CA THR A 207 -4.98 3.52 -4.01
C THR A 207 -6.42 3.03 -3.99
N ALA A 208 -6.86 2.38 -5.07
CA ALA A 208 -8.16 1.71 -5.18
C ALA A 208 -8.17 0.31 -4.51
N THR A 209 -7.03 -0.19 -4.00
CA THR A 209 -6.97 -1.49 -3.31
C THR A 209 -7.05 -1.32 -1.79
N HIS A 210 -7.40 -2.41 -1.11
CA HIS A 210 -7.14 -2.58 0.31
C HIS A 210 -5.67 -3.04 0.52
N PHE A 211 -5.09 -2.69 1.66
CA PHE A 211 -3.74 -3.07 2.06
C PHE A 211 -3.68 -4.47 2.66
N TYR A 212 -4.57 -4.78 3.60
CA TYR A 212 -4.57 -6.06 4.29
C TYR A 212 -5.41 -7.12 3.59
N GLN A 213 -6.60 -6.74 3.11
CA GLN A 213 -7.46 -7.67 2.39
C GLN A 213 -6.82 -7.97 1.03
N GLN A 214 -6.17 -9.14 0.92
CA GLN A 214 -5.58 -9.62 -0.32
C GLN A 214 -6.23 -10.92 -0.76
N ARG A 215 -6.45 -11.03 -2.06
CA ARG A 215 -6.83 -12.28 -2.71
C ARG A 215 -6.05 -12.40 -4.00
N SER A 216 -5.63 -13.62 -4.28
CA SER A 216 -4.94 -13.96 -5.53
C SER A 216 -5.80 -14.86 -6.38
N ILE A 217 -5.67 -14.71 -7.70
CA ILE A 217 -6.16 -15.68 -8.67
C ILE A 217 -4.92 -16.23 -9.36
N ILE A 218 -4.75 -17.56 -9.30
CA ILE A 218 -3.63 -18.25 -9.93
C ILE A 218 -4.03 -18.57 -11.36
N VAL A 219 -3.47 -17.84 -12.32
CA VAL A 219 -3.81 -17.97 -13.74
C VAL A 219 -2.64 -18.49 -14.58
N THR A 220 -1.39 -18.26 -14.17
CA THR A 220 -0.19 -18.73 -14.89
C THR A 220 0.47 -19.95 -14.24
N ARG A 221 1.32 -20.65 -14.99
CA ARG A 221 2.14 -21.75 -14.46
C ARG A 221 3.14 -21.23 -13.43
N GLU A 222 3.69 -20.05 -13.68
CA GLU A 222 4.66 -19.36 -12.84
C GLU A 222 4.05 -19.05 -11.47
N GLN A 223 2.79 -18.59 -11.44
CA GLN A 223 2.04 -18.33 -10.20
C GLN A 223 1.66 -19.62 -9.45
N ALA A 224 1.47 -20.74 -10.17
CA ALA A 224 1.09 -22.02 -9.59
C ALA A 224 2.24 -22.79 -8.92
N ARG A 225 3.49 -22.34 -9.12
CA ARG A 225 4.67 -22.82 -8.40
C ARG A 225 4.48 -22.69 -6.88
N SER A 226 5.26 -23.45 -6.13
CA SER A 226 5.21 -23.38 -4.67
C SER A 226 5.80 -22.06 -4.15
N GLY A 227 5.37 -21.68 -2.95
CA GLY A 227 5.93 -20.51 -2.27
C GLY A 227 7.41 -20.67 -1.96
N ASP A 228 7.90 -21.89 -1.70
CA ASP A 228 9.32 -22.13 -1.45
C ASP A 228 10.17 -21.87 -2.71
N GLU A 229 9.69 -22.29 -3.88
CA GLU A 229 10.36 -22.01 -5.14
C GLU A 229 10.41 -20.51 -5.42
N TYR A 230 9.32 -19.79 -5.16
CA TYR A 230 9.26 -18.34 -5.31
C TYR A 230 10.27 -17.62 -4.39
N VAL A 231 10.30 -17.98 -3.11
CA VAL A 231 11.22 -17.36 -2.15
C VAL A 231 12.68 -17.64 -2.51
N ARG A 232 13.00 -18.86 -2.95
CA ARG A 232 14.36 -19.27 -3.32
C ARG A 232 14.81 -18.67 -4.65
N ASN A 233 13.98 -18.73 -5.68
CA ASN A 233 14.40 -18.44 -7.06
C ASN A 233 14.16 -16.97 -7.43
N ASP A 234 13.02 -16.41 -7.02
CA ASP A 234 12.55 -15.09 -7.45
C ASP A 234 12.92 -14.02 -6.41
N MET A 235 12.59 -14.25 -5.13
CA MET A 235 12.99 -13.33 -4.05
C MET A 235 14.47 -13.48 -3.68
N GLN A 236 15.01 -14.70 -3.83
CA GLN A 236 16.38 -15.10 -3.50
C GLN A 236 16.76 -14.76 -2.06
N ILE A 237 15.89 -15.10 -1.12
CA ILE A 237 16.07 -14.85 0.31
C ILE A 237 16.53 -16.13 1.01
N ASP A 238 17.51 -15.98 1.89
CA ASP A 238 17.89 -17.04 2.82
C ASP A 238 16.92 -17.11 4.00
N ILE A 239 16.09 -18.15 4.00
CA ILE A 239 15.08 -18.40 5.05
C ILE A 239 15.64 -19.11 6.28
N SER A 240 16.92 -19.48 6.31
CA SER A 240 17.55 -20.09 7.50
C SER A 240 17.53 -19.17 8.72
N ARG A 241 17.37 -17.86 8.50
CA ARG A 241 17.24 -16.81 9.52
C ARG A 241 15.83 -16.70 10.11
N LEU A 242 14.87 -17.45 9.59
CA LEU A 242 13.47 -17.43 10.02
C LEU A 242 13.16 -18.60 10.96
N GLU A 243 11.96 -18.59 11.52
CA GLU A 243 11.47 -19.62 12.44
C GLU A 243 11.47 -21.00 11.77
N ALA A 244 11.69 -22.07 12.55
CA ALA A 244 11.89 -23.42 12.03
C ALA A 244 10.70 -23.97 11.22
N ASP A 245 9.49 -23.52 11.50
CA ASP A 245 8.26 -23.91 10.80
C ASP A 245 8.00 -23.07 9.53
N PHE A 246 8.79 -22.02 9.26
CA PHE A 246 8.58 -21.10 8.14
C PHE A 246 8.54 -21.83 6.79
N ALA A 247 9.52 -22.71 6.56
CA ALA A 247 9.60 -23.50 5.33
C ALA A 247 8.39 -24.42 5.15
N ALA A 248 7.82 -24.94 6.25
CA ALA A 248 6.62 -25.78 6.18
C ALA A 248 5.38 -24.96 5.78
N ARG A 249 5.27 -23.71 6.26
CA ARG A 249 4.19 -22.78 5.89
C ARG A 249 4.18 -22.48 4.39
N LEU A 250 5.35 -22.26 3.79
CA LEU A 250 5.47 -21.96 2.35
C LEU A 250 4.93 -23.06 1.43
N LYS A 251 4.92 -24.33 1.89
CA LYS A 251 4.43 -25.46 1.09
C LYS A 251 2.95 -25.36 0.74
N ASN A 252 2.17 -24.66 1.58
CA ASN A 252 0.73 -24.47 1.39
C ASN A 252 0.39 -23.17 0.66
N ILE A 253 1.40 -22.39 0.26
CA ILE A 253 1.22 -21.09 -0.40
C ILE A 253 1.71 -21.20 -1.84
N LYS A 254 1.00 -20.57 -2.77
CA LYS A 254 1.41 -20.47 -4.18
C LYS A 254 2.28 -19.24 -4.42
N ALA A 255 3.18 -19.32 -5.39
CA ALA A 255 4.05 -18.22 -5.80
C ALA A 255 3.25 -16.93 -6.09
N GLY A 256 2.12 -17.04 -6.80
CA GLY A 256 1.25 -15.89 -7.09
C GLY A 256 0.69 -15.21 -5.84
N GLN A 257 0.39 -15.98 -4.78
CA GLN A 257 -0.08 -15.41 -3.51
C GLN A 257 1.01 -14.60 -2.81
N LEU A 258 2.24 -15.11 -2.85
CA LEU A 258 3.41 -14.43 -2.32
C LEU A 258 3.76 -13.18 -3.13
N GLU A 259 3.70 -13.26 -4.46
CA GLU A 259 3.97 -12.14 -5.38
C GLU A 259 2.98 -10.99 -5.21
N ASP A 260 1.68 -11.29 -5.23
CA ASP A 260 0.63 -10.28 -5.06
C ASP A 260 0.79 -9.58 -3.72
N THR A 261 0.95 -10.36 -2.65
CA THR A 261 1.15 -9.86 -1.29
C THR A 261 2.44 -9.03 -1.17
N TYR A 262 3.55 -9.52 -1.74
CA TYR A 262 4.82 -8.82 -1.71
C TYR A 262 4.71 -7.44 -2.36
N SER A 263 4.08 -7.35 -3.54
CA SER A 263 3.96 -6.09 -4.28
C SER A 263 3.21 -5.02 -3.47
N VAL A 264 2.13 -5.38 -2.78
CA VAL A 264 1.38 -4.45 -1.92
C VAL A 264 2.19 -4.03 -0.70
N ILE A 265 2.75 -4.99 0.03
CA ILE A 265 3.49 -4.71 1.27
C ILE A 265 4.77 -3.91 0.99
N ARG A 266 5.46 -4.22 -0.11
CA ARG A 266 6.64 -3.46 -0.56
C ARG A 266 6.27 -2.03 -0.94
N PHE A 267 5.13 -1.81 -1.60
CA PHE A 267 4.63 -0.47 -1.91
C PHE A 267 4.37 0.34 -0.62
N ILE A 268 3.71 -0.25 0.37
CA ILE A 268 3.46 0.39 1.67
C ILE A 268 4.79 0.73 2.38
N ALA A 269 5.74 -0.20 2.40
CA ALA A 269 7.05 0.02 2.99
C ALA A 269 7.79 1.18 2.30
N ASN A 270 7.73 1.27 0.97
CA ASN A 270 8.34 2.35 0.22
C ASN A 270 7.71 3.71 0.54
N VAL A 271 6.40 3.80 0.78
CA VAL A 271 5.74 5.05 1.23
C VAL A 271 6.29 5.49 2.59
N ILE A 272 6.47 4.56 3.53
CA ILE A 272 7.04 4.83 4.86
C ILE A 272 8.51 5.26 4.75
N ILE A 273 9.31 4.53 3.98
CA ILE A 273 10.72 4.83 3.74
C ILE A 273 10.88 6.20 3.09
N ALA A 274 10.12 6.49 2.04
CA ALA A 274 10.15 7.78 1.36
C ALA A 274 9.82 8.93 2.32
N ARG A 275 8.83 8.74 3.21
CA ARG A 275 8.55 9.74 4.24
C ARG A 275 9.73 9.94 5.17
N LYS A 276 10.30 8.85 5.69
CA LYS A 276 11.39 8.90 6.65
C LYS A 276 12.66 9.55 6.07
N LYS A 277 12.95 9.30 4.79
CA LYS A 277 14.01 10.01 4.05
C LYS A 277 13.76 11.52 4.02
N THR A 278 12.55 11.95 3.64
CA THR A 278 12.18 13.38 3.66
C THR A 278 12.32 14.02 5.04
N GLN A 279 11.96 13.31 6.11
CA GLN A 279 12.15 13.81 7.49
C GLN A 279 13.63 13.98 7.87
N ALA A 280 14.50 13.12 7.33
CA ALA A 280 15.94 13.13 7.58
C ALA A 280 16.74 14.06 6.63
N GLY A 281 16.09 14.65 5.63
CA GLY A 281 16.76 15.44 4.59
C GLY A 281 17.57 14.59 3.60
N LEU A 282 17.16 13.34 3.41
CA LEU A 282 17.78 12.34 2.52
C LEU A 282 17.01 12.17 1.20
#